data_AF-A0A8J8GCX6-F1
#
_entry.id   AF-A0A8J8GCX6-F1
#
_cell.length_a   1.000
_cell.length_b   1.000
_cell.length_c   1.000
_cell.angle_alpha   90.00
_cell.angle_beta   90.00
_cell.angle_gamma   90.00
#
_symmetry.space_group_name_H-M   'P 1'
#
loop_
_entity.id
_entity.type
_entity.pdbx_description
1 polymer ?
#
loop_
_entity_poly.entity_id
_entity_poly.type
_entity_poly.pdbx_seq_one_letter_code
_entity_poly.pdbx_strand_id
1 'polypeptide(L)'
;MQTQISFLEKICIADYIKKIQSLGYSSIDCHTRHIAEFLQIAVDGYDLGIINYDHRKRNLKLENEPTFAADIFSKILNSIEKPNKHLELQQDFEGENIEIQTTYFRELLYNIEHCIHHQPKNF
;
A
#
# COMPACT_ATOMS: atom_id res chain seq x y z
N MET A 1 2.65 4.68 -10.27
CA MET A 1 1.81 3.46 -10.35
C MET A 1 1.89 2.75 -11.71
N GLN A 2 1.80 3.42 -12.86
CA GLN A 2 1.84 2.73 -14.17
C GLN A 2 3.10 1.86 -14.40
N THR A 3 4.26 2.35 -13.99
CA THR A 3 5.52 1.58 -14.05
C THR A 3 5.47 0.32 -13.18
N GLN A 4 4.85 0.39 -12.00
CA GLN A 4 4.67 -0.75 -11.09
C GLN A 4 3.75 -1.81 -11.71
N ILE A 5 2.61 -1.39 -12.29
CA ILE A 5 1.68 -2.27 -12.99
C ILE A 5 2.41 -3.01 -14.12
N SER A 6 3.10 -2.26 -14.98
CA SER A 6 3.84 -2.82 -16.12
C SER A 6 4.95 -3.80 -15.72
N PHE A 7 5.56 -3.59 -14.55
CA PHE A 7 6.55 -4.50 -13.98
C PHE A 7 5.91 -5.79 -13.46
N LEU A 8 4.81 -5.66 -12.70
CA LEU A 8 4.08 -6.80 -12.13
C LEU A 8 3.48 -7.72 -13.20
N GLU A 9 3.07 -7.16 -14.34
CA GLU A 9 2.59 -7.95 -15.48
C GLU A 9 3.69 -8.79 -16.16
N LYS A 10 4.96 -8.44 -15.95
CA LYS A 10 6.11 -9.06 -16.66
C LYS A 10 6.99 -9.92 -15.77
N ILE A 11 7.00 -9.69 -14.46
CA ILE A 11 7.83 -10.46 -13.53
C ILE A 11 7.33 -11.91 -13.43
N CYS A 12 8.25 -12.87 -13.43
CA CYS A 12 7.90 -14.26 -13.20
C CYS A 12 7.67 -14.51 -11.69
N ILE A 13 6.79 -15.46 -11.37
CA ILE A 13 6.45 -15.77 -9.97
C ILE A 13 7.68 -16.14 -9.13
N ALA A 14 8.66 -16.84 -9.73
CA ALA A 14 9.86 -17.27 -9.04
C ALA A 14 10.70 -16.10 -8.55
N ASP A 15 10.85 -15.04 -9.36
CA ASP A 15 11.56 -13.82 -8.97
C ASP A 15 10.72 -12.96 -8.01
N TYR A 16 9.41 -12.96 -8.17
CA TYR A 16 8.47 -12.19 -7.35
C TYR A 16 8.52 -12.58 -5.87
N ILE A 17 8.51 -13.89 -5.58
CA ILE A 17 8.52 -14.43 -4.21
C ILE A 17 9.93 -14.63 -3.65
N LYS A 18 10.96 -14.40 -4.47
CA LYS A 18 12.35 -14.65 -4.10
C LYS A 18 12.77 -13.76 -2.94
N LYS A 19 13.34 -14.36 -1.91
CA LYS A 19 13.98 -13.63 -0.80
C LYS A 19 15.27 -13.00 -1.30
N ILE A 20 15.40 -11.69 -1.10
CA ILE A 20 16.53 -10.89 -1.55
C ILE A 20 17.33 -10.49 -0.31
N GLN A 21 18.54 -11.04 -0.18
CA GLN A 21 19.40 -10.82 0.99
C GLN A 21 19.76 -9.34 1.19
N SER A 22 20.01 -8.60 0.12
CA SER A 22 20.28 -7.15 0.17
C SER A 22 19.08 -6.31 0.61
N LEU A 23 17.89 -6.90 0.70
CA LEU A 23 16.66 -6.27 1.21
C LEU A 23 16.29 -6.77 2.61
N GLY A 24 17.28 -7.16 3.41
CA GLY A 24 17.03 -7.72 4.75
C GLY A 24 16.24 -9.03 4.69
N TYR A 25 16.43 -9.82 3.63
CA TYR A 25 15.64 -11.02 3.33
C TYR A 25 14.14 -10.75 3.11
N SER A 26 13.75 -9.52 2.75
CA SER A 26 12.42 -9.26 2.19
C SER A 26 12.33 -9.75 0.75
N SER A 27 11.12 -9.78 0.21
CA SER A 27 10.81 -10.23 -1.15
C SER A 27 9.84 -9.23 -1.81
N ILE A 28 9.81 -9.21 -3.14
CA ILE A 28 9.10 -8.19 -3.93
C ILE A 28 7.60 -8.25 -3.66
N ASP A 29 7.07 -9.47 -3.53
CA ASP A 29 5.71 -9.79 -3.16
C ASP A 29 5.28 -9.17 -1.81
N CYS A 30 6.10 -9.31 -0.77
CA CYS A 30 5.83 -8.75 0.55
C CYS A 30 5.73 -7.22 0.51
N HIS A 31 6.65 -6.58 -0.21
CA HIS A 31 6.64 -5.13 -0.40
C HIS A 31 5.46 -4.66 -1.25
N THR A 32 5.15 -5.39 -2.33
CA THR A 32 4.01 -5.10 -3.21
C THR A 32 2.70 -5.16 -2.44
N ARG A 33 2.50 -6.22 -1.64
CA ARG A 33 1.33 -6.35 -0.76
C ARG A 33 1.25 -5.18 0.22
N HIS A 34 2.35 -4.84 0.88
CA HIS A 34 2.40 -3.75 1.84
C HIS A 34 1.94 -2.42 1.23
N ILE A 35 2.49 -2.04 0.07
CA ILE A 35 2.09 -0.81 -0.64
C ILE A 35 0.60 -0.86 -1.04
N ALA A 36 0.16 -1.97 -1.64
CA ALA A 36 -1.21 -2.09 -2.14
C ALA A 36 -2.25 -2.02 -1.01
N GLU A 37 -2.00 -2.67 0.13
CA GLU A 37 -2.88 -2.63 1.30
C GLU A 37 -3.00 -1.22 1.89
N PHE A 38 -1.87 -0.51 2.00
CA PHE A 38 -1.83 0.86 2.52
C PHE A 38 -2.60 1.85 1.63
N LEU A 39 -2.38 1.78 0.31
CA LEU A 39 -3.10 2.60 -0.65
C LEU A 39 -4.60 2.26 -0.70
N GLN A 40 -4.98 0.99 -0.58
CA GLN A 40 -6.39 0.59 -0.48
C GLN A 40 -7.05 1.23 0.74
N ILE A 41 -6.40 1.21 1.90
CA ILE A 41 -6.94 1.85 3.12
C ILE A 41 -7.16 3.35 2.88
N ALA A 42 -6.20 4.03 2.24
CA ALA A 42 -6.34 5.45 1.90
C ALA A 42 -7.54 5.72 0.97
N VAL A 43 -7.68 4.93 -0.09
CA VAL A 43 -8.74 5.07 -1.09
C VAL A 43 -10.11 4.72 -0.51
N ASP A 44 -10.23 3.57 0.14
CA ASP A 44 -11.49 3.05 0.68
C ASP A 44 -11.97 3.88 1.87
N GLY A 45 -11.02 4.31 2.73
CA GLY A 45 -11.30 5.15 3.88
C GLY A 45 -11.72 6.58 3.51
N TYR A 46 -11.48 7.01 2.26
CA TYR A 46 -11.97 8.31 1.80
C TYR A 46 -13.48 8.42 1.96
N ASP A 47 -14.25 7.48 1.41
CA ASP A 47 -15.72 7.58 1.43
C ASP A 47 -16.29 7.32 2.83
N LEU A 48 -15.61 6.52 3.64
CA LEU A 48 -15.96 6.25 5.05
C LEU A 48 -15.66 7.44 5.99
N GLY A 49 -14.73 8.32 5.62
CA GLY A 49 -14.26 9.39 6.48
C GLY A 49 -13.23 8.95 7.54
N ILE A 50 -12.84 7.67 7.54
CA ILE A 50 -12.01 7.04 8.57
C ILE A 50 -10.87 6.24 7.91
N ILE A 51 -9.67 6.38 8.45
CA ILE A 51 -8.44 5.70 8.03
C ILE A 51 -7.87 4.95 9.23
N ASN A 52 -7.53 3.67 9.06
CA ASN A 52 -6.86 2.89 10.09
C ASN A 52 -5.88 1.90 9.44
N TYR A 53 -4.58 2.17 9.58
CA TYR A 53 -3.54 1.32 8.98
C TYR A 53 -3.20 0.08 9.81
N ASP A 54 -3.50 0.09 11.11
CA ASP A 54 -3.22 -1.04 12.02
C ASP A 54 -4.19 -2.20 11.75
N HIS A 55 -5.43 -1.88 11.42
CA HIS A 55 -6.47 -2.83 11.02
C HIS A 55 -6.39 -3.27 9.54
N ARG A 56 -5.22 -3.12 8.91
CA ARG A 56 -5.02 -3.58 7.52
C ARG A 56 -5.31 -5.07 7.38
N LYS A 57 -6.14 -5.43 6.41
CA LYS A 57 -6.44 -6.82 6.09
C LYS A 57 -5.33 -7.38 5.20
N ARG A 58 -4.64 -8.41 5.70
CA ARG A 58 -3.62 -9.10 4.91
C ARG A 58 -4.24 -9.88 3.76
N ASN A 59 -3.98 -9.47 2.52
CA ASN A 59 -4.40 -10.20 1.34
C ASN A 59 -3.22 -10.99 0.74
N LEU A 60 -3.07 -12.25 1.15
CA LEU A 60 -1.98 -13.13 0.70
C LEU A 60 -2.00 -13.40 -0.81
N LYS A 61 -3.11 -13.12 -1.50
CA LYS A 61 -3.17 -13.24 -2.95
C LYS A 61 -2.25 -12.24 -3.64
N LEU A 62 -2.04 -11.08 -3.02
CA LEU A 62 -1.04 -10.10 -3.46
C LEU A 62 0.39 -10.64 -3.37
N GLU A 63 0.67 -11.64 -2.51
CA GLU A 63 2.01 -12.21 -2.39
C GLU A 63 2.29 -13.35 -3.39
N ASN A 64 1.24 -13.96 -3.95
CA ASN A 64 1.37 -15.17 -4.76
C ASN A 64 1.00 -14.98 -6.24
N GLU A 65 0.37 -13.84 -6.58
CA GLU A 65 -0.16 -13.59 -7.91
C GLU A 65 0.21 -12.16 -8.35
N PRO A 66 1.35 -11.95 -9.05
CA PRO A 66 1.78 -10.60 -9.44
C PRO A 66 0.79 -9.92 -10.41
N THR A 67 0.10 -10.69 -11.25
CA THR A 67 -0.97 -10.17 -12.12
C THR A 67 -2.18 -9.69 -11.30
N PHE A 68 -2.56 -10.42 -10.24
CA PHE A 68 -3.59 -9.95 -9.32
C PHE A 68 -3.17 -8.65 -8.61
N ALA A 69 -1.89 -8.54 -8.23
CA ALA A 69 -1.37 -7.28 -7.69
C ALA A 69 -1.46 -6.14 -8.72
N ALA A 70 -1.15 -6.39 -10.00
CA ALA A 70 -1.29 -5.40 -11.07
C ALA A 70 -2.75 -4.91 -11.23
N ASP A 71 -3.73 -5.83 -11.16
CA ASP A 71 -5.16 -5.49 -11.18
C ASP A 71 -5.55 -4.58 -10.00
N ILE A 72 -5.03 -4.88 -8.81
CA ILE A 72 -5.26 -4.07 -7.62
C ILE A 72 -4.68 -2.66 -7.79
N PHE A 73 -3.45 -2.52 -8.27
CA PHE A 73 -2.87 -1.20 -8.55
C PHE A 73 -3.65 -0.44 -9.61
N SER A 74 -4.20 -1.11 -10.61
CA SER A 74 -5.05 -0.48 -11.62
C SER A 74 -6.34 0.06 -11.01
N LYS A 75 -6.96 -0.67 -10.09
CA LYS A 75 -8.15 -0.19 -9.35
C LYS A 75 -7.83 1.01 -8.47
N ILE A 76 -6.71 0.97 -7.75
CA ILE A 76 -6.23 2.08 -6.92
C ILE A 76 -6.00 3.31 -7.79
N LEU A 77 -5.30 3.17 -8.92
CA LEU A 77 -5.01 4.28 -9.83
C LEU A 77 -6.31 4.96 -10.32
N ASN A 78 -7.35 4.18 -10.61
CA ASN A 78 -8.65 4.71 -11.05
C ASN A 78 -9.48 5.36 -9.94
N SER A 79 -9.06 5.27 -8.68
CA SER A 79 -9.83 5.73 -7.51
C SER A 79 -9.07 6.66 -6.56
N ILE A 80 -7.76 6.84 -6.76
CA ILE A 80 -6.91 7.66 -5.88
C ILE A 80 -7.07 9.17 -6.12
N GLU A 81 -7.54 9.59 -7.30
CA GLU A 81 -7.77 11.00 -7.59
C GLU A 81 -9.12 11.45 -7.02
N LYS A 82 -9.07 12.00 -5.80
CA LYS A 82 -10.23 12.56 -5.11
C LYS A 82 -9.89 13.94 -4.51
N PRO A 83 -10.85 14.87 -4.39
CA PRO A 83 -10.59 16.19 -3.81
C PRO A 83 -10.21 16.06 -2.32
N ASN A 84 -9.39 16.99 -1.83
CA ASN A 84 -9.02 16.99 -0.42
C ASN A 84 -10.23 17.18 0.49
N LYS A 85 -10.25 16.48 1.62
CA LYS A 85 -11.24 16.66 2.69
C LYS A 85 -10.69 16.20 4.03
N HIS A 86 -11.37 16.58 5.11
CA HIS A 86 -11.08 16.08 6.45
C HIS A 86 -11.45 14.60 6.58
N LEU A 87 -10.60 13.87 7.30
CA LEU A 87 -10.77 12.46 7.67
C LEU A 87 -10.32 12.29 9.13
N GLU A 88 -10.70 11.18 9.73
CA GLU A 88 -10.18 10.72 11.02
C GLU A 88 -9.19 9.58 10.81
N LEU A 89 -8.00 9.70 11.39
CA LEU A 89 -7.02 8.63 11.50
C LEU A 89 -7.17 7.96 12.86
N GLN A 90 -7.43 6.65 12.85
CA GLN A 90 -7.47 5.81 14.02
C GLN A 90 -6.17 4.99 14.10
N GLN A 91 -5.57 4.96 15.28
CA GLN A 91 -4.33 4.25 15.54
C GLN A 91 -4.39 3.54 16.88
N ASP A 92 -3.96 2.29 16.93
CA ASP A 92 -3.77 1.57 18.18
C ASP A 92 -2.38 1.89 18.73
N PHE A 93 -2.33 2.54 19.89
CA PHE A 93 -1.10 2.94 20.55
C PHE A 93 -1.13 2.53 22.03
N GLU A 94 -0.19 1.68 22.43
CA GLU A 94 -0.05 1.18 23.81
C GLU A 94 -1.35 0.56 24.41
N GLY A 95 -2.20 -0.01 23.55
CA GLY A 95 -3.48 -0.64 23.95
C GLY A 95 -4.66 0.33 24.03
N GLU A 96 -4.45 1.60 23.73
CA GLU A 96 -5.49 2.61 23.57
C GLU A 96 -5.72 2.91 22.08
N ASN A 97 -6.94 3.24 21.71
CA ASN A 97 -7.24 3.74 20.36
C ASN A 97 -7.21 5.26 20.36
N ILE A 98 -6.35 5.84 19.51
CA ILE A 98 -6.20 7.29 19.35
C ILE A 98 -6.85 7.70 18.04
N GLU A 99 -7.69 8.74 18.12
CA GLU A 99 -8.33 9.39 16.98
C GLU A 99 -7.66 10.75 16.71
N ILE A 100 -7.17 10.93 15.48
CA ILE A 100 -6.44 12.13 15.07
C ILE A 100 -7.07 12.71 13.82
N GLN A 101 -7.31 14.02 13.81
CA GLN A 101 -7.79 14.71 12.61
C GLN A 101 -6.70 14.75 11.54
N THR A 102 -7.05 14.32 10.33
CA THR A 102 -6.17 14.34 9.17
C THR A 102 -6.91 14.87 7.94
N THR A 103 -6.23 14.87 6.79
CA THR A 103 -6.84 15.18 5.50
C THR A 103 -6.44 14.13 4.47
N TYR A 104 -7.28 13.94 3.45
CA TYR A 104 -6.97 12.97 2.40
C TYR A 104 -5.59 13.20 1.76
N PHE A 105 -5.23 14.44 1.47
CA PHE A 105 -3.91 14.75 0.91
C PHE A 105 -2.77 14.48 1.89
N ARG A 106 -2.99 14.68 3.21
CA ARG A 106 -2.00 14.32 4.23
C ARG A 106 -1.75 12.81 4.30
N GLU A 107 -2.81 12.02 4.14
CA GLU A 107 -2.74 10.55 4.11
C GLU A 107 -2.12 10.05 2.82
N LEU A 108 -2.44 10.63 1.66
CA LEU A 108 -1.75 10.31 0.41
C LEU A 108 -0.25 10.60 0.49
N LEU A 109 0.14 11.75 1.05
CA LEU A 109 1.55 12.08 1.26
C LEU A 109 2.24 11.07 2.19
N TYR A 110 1.58 10.68 3.28
CA TYR A 110 2.08 9.62 4.17
C TYR A 110 2.34 8.32 3.40
N ASN A 111 1.37 7.88 2.60
CA ASN A 111 1.49 6.66 1.81
C ASN A 111 2.65 6.77 0.80
N ILE A 112 2.80 7.90 0.11
CA ILE A 112 3.88 8.12 -0.86
C ILE A 112 5.24 8.04 -0.16
N GLU A 113 5.44 8.79 0.92
CA GLU A 113 6.67 8.77 1.68
C GLU A 113 6.96 7.36 2.21
N HIS A 114 5.98 6.72 2.86
CA HIS A 114 6.14 5.38 3.43
C HIS A 114 6.49 4.34 2.36
N CYS A 115 5.81 4.38 1.21
CA CYS A 115 6.05 3.46 0.11
C CYS A 115 7.43 3.69 -0.53
N ILE A 116 7.88 4.95 -0.68
CA ILE A 116 9.22 5.29 -1.19
C ILE A 116 10.31 4.85 -0.20
N HIS A 117 10.10 4.98 1.11
CA HIS A 117 11.07 4.53 2.11
C HIS A 117 11.25 3.00 2.11
N HIS A 118 10.19 2.28 1.79
CA HIS A 118 10.24 0.83 1.63
C HIS A 118 10.67 0.38 0.23
N GLN A 119 10.75 1.28 -0.76
CA GLN A 119 11.39 0.98 -2.03
C GLN A 119 12.90 0.81 -1.81
N PRO A 120 13.52 -0.25 -2.34
CA PRO A 120 14.96 -0.36 -2.34
C PRO A 120 15.57 0.83 -3.07
N LYS A 121 16.48 1.57 -2.42
CA LYS A 121 17.11 2.76 -3.01
C LYS A 121 18.05 2.47 -4.21
N ASN A 122 18.14 1.24 -4.71
CA ASN A 122 19.11 0.83 -5.72
C ASN A 122 18.54 -0.23 -6.70
N PHE A 123 17.48 0.11 -7.43
CA PHE A 123 17.13 -0.54 -8.70
C PHE A 123 16.91 0.51 -9.79
#